data_AF-A0A5S3Y9N2-F1
#
_entry.id   AF-A0A5S3Y9N2-F1
#
_cell.length_a   1.000
_cell.length_b   1.000
_cell.length_c   1.000
_cell.angle_alpha   90.00
_cell.angle_beta   90.00
_cell.angle_gamma   90.00
#
_symmetry.space_group_name_H-M   'P 1'
#
loop_
_entity.id
_entity.type
_entity.pdbx_description
1 polymer ?
#
loop_
_entity_poly.entity_id
_entity_poly.type
_entity_poly.pdbx_seq_one_letter_code
_entity_poly.pdbx_strand_id
1 'polypeptide(L)'
;MLNEHEKTILNQLAEGKTNYEIGSSLGYNQTELGVQLRFMQAKVGAKTLAHLMHRAWQLGLLGTRTLCLCLTVLGASHISDTKAMRPVRLVRTHVRVARRVEVA
;
A
#
# COMPACT_ATOMS: atom_id res chain seq x y z
N MET A 1 -5.38 12.74 15.54
CA MET A 1 -4.32 12.69 14.50
C MET A 1 -3.09 12.02 15.09
N LEU A 2 -2.26 11.37 14.26
CA LEU A 2 -1.01 10.75 14.70
C LEU A 2 0.05 11.82 14.99
N ASN A 3 0.84 11.65 16.06
CA ASN A 3 1.98 12.52 16.36
C ASN A 3 3.22 12.16 15.49
N GLU A 4 4.28 12.96 15.56
CA GLU A 4 5.48 12.72 14.73
C GLU A 4 6.15 11.37 15.01
N HIS A 5 6.19 10.95 16.27
CA HIS A 5 6.75 9.65 16.65
C HIS A 5 5.95 8.48 16.06
N GLU A 6 4.61 8.55 16.11
CA GLU A 6 3.69 7.59 15.50
C GLU A 6 3.79 7.58 13.98
N LYS A 7 4.04 8.73 13.35
CA LYS A 7 4.33 8.81 11.91
C LYS A 7 5.65 8.11 11.56
N THR A 8 6.67 8.20 12.41
CA THR A 8 7.92 7.45 12.23
C THR A 8 7.67 5.94 12.28
N ILE A 9 6.92 5.45 13.27
CA ILE A 9 6.51 4.03 13.35
C ILE A 9 5.75 3.63 12.09
N LEU A 10 4.79 4.46 11.66
CA LEU A 10 3.98 4.22 10.48
C LEU A 10 4.81 4.13 9.19
N ASN A 11 5.82 4.99 9.03
CA ASN A 11 6.73 4.95 7.90
C ASN A 11 7.59 3.68 7.91
N GLN A 12 8.12 3.29 9.07
CA GLN A 12 8.88 2.04 9.20
C GLN A 12 8.03 0.80 8.88
N LEU A 13 6.74 0.79 9.27
CA LEU A 13 5.80 -0.26 8.87
C LEU A 13 5.57 -0.27 7.36
N ALA A 14 5.44 0.91 6.73
CA ALA A 14 5.26 1.03 5.30
C ALA A 14 6.50 0.61 4.49
N GLU A 15 7.70 0.75 5.06
CA GLU A 15 8.96 0.21 4.54
C GLU A 15 9.06 -1.32 4.66
N GLY A 16 8.13 -1.96 5.38
CA GLY A 16 8.10 -3.41 5.57
C GLY A 16 8.94 -3.91 6.75
N LYS A 17 9.41 -3.01 7.63
CA LYS A 17 10.13 -3.43 8.85
C LYS A 17 9.23 -4.24 9.76
N THR A 18 9.81 -5.26 10.37
CA THR A 18 9.13 -6.10 11.36
C THR A 18 8.95 -5.34 12.68
N ASN A 19 7.97 -5.77 13.49
CA ASN A 19 7.77 -5.19 14.83
C ASN A 19 9.03 -5.31 15.71
N TYR A 20 9.84 -6.36 15.50
CA TYR A 20 11.10 -6.52 16.21
C TYR A 20 12.10 -5.41 15.85
N GLU A 21 12.31 -5.19 14.55
CA GLU A 21 13.23 -4.15 14.05
C GLU A 21 12.76 -2.74 14.45
N ILE A 22 11.45 -2.48 14.34
CA ILE A 22 10.86 -1.20 14.75
C ILE A 22 11.11 -0.95 16.23
N GLY A 23 10.79 -1.95 17.08
CA GLY A 23 10.97 -1.85 18.52
C GLY A 23 12.44 -1.63 18.91
N SER A 24 13.34 -2.40 18.30
CA SER A 24 14.79 -2.21 18.50
C SER A 24 15.27 -0.83 18.07
N SER A 25 14.73 -0.26 16.99
CA SER A 25 15.16 1.05 16.47
C SER A 25 14.64 2.24 17.28
N LEU A 26 13.51 2.09 17.96
CA LEU A 26 12.83 3.16 18.71
C LEU A 26 12.93 2.98 20.23
N GLY A 27 13.59 1.93 20.71
CA GLY A 27 13.76 1.65 22.13
C GLY A 27 12.52 1.06 22.80
N TYR A 28 11.61 0.43 22.04
CA TYR A 28 10.45 -0.26 22.59
C TYR A 28 10.72 -1.75 22.80
N ASN A 29 10.19 -2.29 23.90
CA ASN A 29 9.96 -3.72 23.98
C ASN A 29 8.74 -4.14 23.14
N GLN A 30 8.60 -5.44 22.84
CA GLN A 30 7.55 -5.93 21.93
C GLN A 30 6.12 -5.67 22.44
N THR A 31 5.94 -5.65 23.76
CA THR A 31 4.64 -5.39 24.39
C THR A 31 4.27 -3.91 24.25
N GLU A 32 5.21 -3.01 24.53
CA GLU A 32 5.02 -1.56 24.38
C GLU A 32 4.70 -1.18 22.94
N LEU A 33 5.46 -1.72 21.98
CA LEU A 33 5.16 -1.49 20.56
C LEU A 33 3.76 -2.02 20.20
N GLY A 34 3.39 -3.20 20.69
CA GLY A 34 2.05 -3.77 20.49
C GLY A 34 0.93 -2.86 21.03
N VAL A 35 1.12 -2.27 22.21
CA VAL A 35 0.19 -1.29 22.81
C VAL A 35 0.14 -0.02 21.96
N GLN A 36 1.30 0.50 21.55
CA GLN A 36 1.39 1.71 20.73
C GLN A 36 0.68 1.53 19.37
N LEU A 37 0.84 0.39 18.72
CA LEU A 37 0.15 0.07 17.47
C LEU A 37 -1.38 0.02 17.64
N ARG A 38 -1.88 -0.50 18.77
CA ARG A 38 -3.31 -0.48 19.10
C ARG A 38 -3.84 0.94 19.33
N PHE A 39 -3.06 1.79 19.99
CA PHE A 39 -3.39 3.21 20.12
C PHE A 39 -3.44 3.92 18.77
N MET A 40 -2.47 3.67 17.89
CA MET A 40 -2.46 4.21 16.53
C MET A 40 -3.68 3.73 15.73
N GLN A 41 -4.03 2.44 15.83
CA GLN A 41 -5.24 1.87 15.23
C GLN A 41 -6.51 2.61 15.69
N ALA A 42 -6.68 2.80 17.00
CA ALA A 42 -7.81 3.53 17.55
C ALA A 42 -7.88 4.97 17.03
N LYS A 43 -6.73 5.67 16.96
CA LYS A 43 -6.65 7.06 16.46
C LYS A 43 -7.09 7.24 15.01
N VAL A 44 -6.90 6.23 14.15
CA VAL A 44 -7.29 6.30 12.72
C VAL A 44 -8.57 5.52 12.38
N GLY A 45 -9.18 4.87 13.38
CA GLY A 45 -10.37 4.02 13.21
C GLY A 45 -10.08 2.68 12.53
N ALA A 46 -8.87 2.13 12.70
CA ALA A 46 -8.49 0.83 12.16
C ALA A 46 -8.73 -0.31 13.18
N LYS A 47 -9.05 -1.50 12.66
CA LYS A 47 -9.27 -2.72 13.48
C LYS A 47 -8.07 -3.67 13.49
N THR A 48 -7.23 -3.59 12.47
CA THR A 48 -6.07 -4.47 12.27
C THR A 48 -4.89 -3.66 11.75
N LEU A 49 -3.69 -4.25 11.74
CA LEU A 49 -2.48 -3.57 11.27
C LEU A 49 -2.57 -3.26 9.77
N ALA A 50 -3.08 -4.19 8.97
CA ALA A 50 -3.35 -3.96 7.55
C ALA A 50 -4.38 -2.83 7.35
N HIS A 51 -5.42 -2.79 8.20
CA HIS A 51 -6.40 -1.71 8.14
C HIS A 51 -5.78 -0.35 8.56
N LEU A 52 -4.83 -0.33 9.49
CA LEU A 52 -4.05 0.87 9.84
C LEU A 52 -3.28 1.40 8.62
N MET A 53 -2.58 0.53 7.89
CA MET A 53 -1.87 0.92 6.65
C MET A 53 -2.82 1.49 5.60
N HIS A 54 -3.96 0.83 5.38
CA HIS A 54 -4.97 1.29 4.43
C HIS A 54 -5.54 2.66 4.81
N ARG A 55 -5.89 2.86 6.09
CA ARG A 55 -6.41 4.14 6.61
C ARG A 55 -5.34 5.24 6.52
N ALA A 56 -4.10 4.93 6.85
CA ALA A 56 -2.99 5.86 6.73
C ALA A 56 -2.80 6.35 5.29
N TRP A 57 -2.92 5.46 4.30
CA TRP A 57 -2.90 5.82 2.88
C TRP A 57 -4.08 6.75 2.51
N GLN A 58 -5.31 6.37 2.89
CA GLN A 58 -6.51 7.17 2.61
C GLN A 58 -6.42 8.58 3.18
N LEU A 59 -5.88 8.70 4.39
CA LEU A 59 -5.70 9.97 5.10
C LEU A 59 -4.48 10.77 4.62
N GLY A 60 -3.66 10.22 3.71
CA GLY A 60 -2.47 10.91 3.21
C GLY A 60 -1.33 11.02 4.24
N LEU A 61 -1.30 10.13 5.23
CA LEU A 61 -0.25 10.09 6.26
C LEU A 61 1.04 9.43 5.75
N LEU A 62 0.96 8.75 4.59
CA LEU A 62 2.09 8.13 3.90
C LEU A 62 2.51 8.99 2.70
N GLY A 63 3.80 9.36 2.62
CA GLY A 63 4.36 10.16 1.53
C GLY A 63 4.29 9.50 0.15
N THR A 64 3.95 8.21 0.08
CA THR A 64 3.81 7.43 -1.15
C THR A 64 2.58 7.83 -1.99
N ARG A 65 1.55 8.45 -1.40
CA ARG A 65 0.40 8.95 -2.16
C ARG A 65 0.79 10.06 -3.13
N THR A 66 1.66 10.97 -2.69
CA THR A 66 2.22 12.03 -3.54
C THR A 66 3.03 11.45 -4.70
N LEU A 67 3.85 10.44 -4.45
CA LEU A 67 4.67 9.80 -5.49
C LEU A 67 3.79 9.09 -6.53
N CYS A 68 2.78 8.33 -6.10
CA CYS A 68 1.84 7.67 -7.01
C CYS A 68 1.10 8.67 -7.89
N LEU A 69 0.63 9.80 -7.32
CA LEU A 69 0.02 10.88 -8.08
C LEU A 69 1.01 11.51 -9.09
N CYS A 70 2.24 11.81 -8.68
CA CYS A 70 3.27 12.32 -9.59
C CYS A 70 3.54 11.36 -10.75
N LEU A 71 3.64 10.05 -10.50
CA LEU A 71 3.82 9.05 -11.54
C LEU A 71 2.62 8.99 -12.50
N THR A 72 1.38 9.09 -12.00
CA THR A 72 0.20 9.15 -12.88
C THR A 72 0.17 10.40 -13.74
N VAL A 73 0.54 11.56 -13.19
CA VAL A 73 0.55 12.84 -13.93
C VAL A 73 1.66 12.83 -14.99
N LEU A 74 2.88 12.42 -14.62
CA LEU A 74 4.02 12.32 -15.53
C LEU A 74 3.78 11.25 -16.61
N GLY A 75 3.23 10.09 -16.23
CA GLY A 75 2.86 9.04 -17.18
C GLY A 75 1.79 9.50 -18.16
N ALA A 76 0.74 10.19 -17.70
CA ALA A 76 -0.31 10.72 -18.56
C ALA A 76 0.20 11.81 -19.52
N SER A 77 1.15 12.64 -19.09
CA SER A 77 1.70 13.71 -19.94
C SER A 77 2.67 13.20 -21.02
N HIS A 78 3.20 11.97 -20.89
CA HIS A 78 3.99 11.29 -21.92
C HIS A 78 3.17 10.40 -22.87
N ILE A 79 1.87 10.18 -22.60
CA ILE A 79 0.97 9.44 -23.52
C ILE A 79 0.49 10.41 -24.61
N SER A 80 1.37 10.73 -25.57
CA SER A 80 0.98 11.44 -26.79
C SER A 80 0.56 10.49 -27.91
N ASP A 81 0.87 9.19 -27.80
CA ASP A 81 0.49 8.17 -28.79
C ASP A 81 -0.53 7.19 -28.22
N THR A 82 -1.80 7.57 -28.34
CA THR A 82 -2.95 6.72 -28.00
C THR A 82 -3.09 5.50 -28.92
N LYS A 83 -2.37 5.44 -30.05
CA LYS A 83 -2.39 4.29 -30.98
C LYS A 83 -1.52 3.13 -30.51
N ALA A 84 -0.47 3.41 -29.72
CA ALA A 84 0.40 2.39 -29.12
C ALA A 84 -0.22 1.69 -27.90
N MET A 85 -1.34 2.21 -27.40
CA MET A 85 -2.05 1.69 -26.24
C MET A 85 -2.80 0.40 -26.63
N ARG A 86 -2.09 -0.74 -26.61
CA ARG A 86 -2.74 -2.04 -26.71
C ARG A 86 -3.76 -2.15 -25.57
N PRO A 87 -5.04 -2.43 -25.84
CA PRO A 87 -6.02 -2.56 -24.79
C PRO A 87 -5.58 -3.68 -23.83
N VAL A 88 -5.33 -3.31 -22.57
CA VAL A 88 -4.98 -4.25 -21.48
C VAL A 88 -6.12 -5.26 -21.19
N ARG A 89 -7.25 -5.14 -21.89
CA ARG A 89 -8.32 -6.15 -21.92
C ARG A 89 -8.16 -7.03 -23.15
N LEU A 90 -7.59 -8.22 -22.99
CA LEU A 90 -7.98 -9.45 -23.72
C LEU A 90 -7.14 -10.69 -23.36
N VAL A 91 -6.07 -10.60 -22.56
CA VAL A 91 -5.22 -11.79 -22.30
C VAL A 91 -5.91 -12.84 -21.43
N ARG A 92 -6.86 -12.47 -20.56
CA ARG A 92 -7.53 -13.43 -19.66
C ARG A 92 -8.62 -14.28 -20.31
N THR A 93 -9.10 -13.95 -21.50
CA THR A 93 -10.19 -14.70 -22.16
C THR A 93 -9.72 -15.74 -23.17
N HIS A 94 -8.51 -15.64 -23.72
CA HIS A 94 -8.05 -16.59 -24.75
C HIS A 94 -7.61 -17.95 -24.21
N VAL A 95 -7.14 -18.04 -22.96
CA VAL A 95 -6.68 -19.32 -22.38
C VAL A 95 -7.83 -20.31 -22.16
N ARG A 96 -9.08 -19.84 -22.00
CA ARG A 96 -10.24 -20.73 -21.80
C ARG A 96 -10.93 -21.19 -23.08
N VAL A 97 -10.73 -20.51 -24.21
CA VAL A 97 -11.37 -20.89 -25.49
C VAL A 97 -10.60 -22.03 -26.17
N ALA A 98 -9.27 -22.03 -26.10
CA ALA A 98 -8.45 -23.07 -26.74
C ALA A 98 -8.74 -24.49 -26.19
N ARG A 99 -9.07 -24.62 -24.90
CA ARG A 99 -9.32 -25.94 -24.27
C ARG A 99 -10.68 -26.57 -24.64
N ARG A 100 -11.59 -25.84 -25.30
CA ARG A 100 -12.90 -26.41 -25.72
C ARG A 100 -12.91 -26.99 -27.13
N VAL A 101 -11.87 -26.75 -27.94
CA VAL A 101 -11.82 -27.22 -29.33
C VAL A 101 -11.17 -28.60 -29.45
N GLU A 102 -10.36 -29.02 -28.48
CA GLU A 102 -9.70 -30.34 -28.49
C GLU A 102 -10.60 -31.52 -28.05
N VAL A 103 -11.88 -31.28 -27.70
CA VAL A 103 -12.81 -32.32 -27.20
C VAL A 103 -14.12 -32.35 -28.00
N ALA A 104 -14.08 -32.01 -29.29
CA ALA A 104 -15.22 -32.17 -30.20
C ALA A 104 -14.84 -33.05 -31.39
#